data_AF-A0A820NYY2-F1
#
_entry.id   AF-A0A820NYY2-F1
#
_cell.length_a   1.000
_cell.length_b   1.000
_cell.length_c   1.000
_cell.angle_alpha   90.00
_cell.angle_beta   90.00
_cell.angle_gamma   90.00
#
_symmetry.space_group_name_H-M   'P 1'
#
loop_
_entity.id
_entity.type
_entity.pdbx_description
1 polymer ?
#
loop_
_entity_poly.entity_id
_entity_poly.type
_entity_poly.pdbx_seq_one_letter_code
_entity_poly.pdbx_strand_id
1 'polypeptide(L)'
;IQILLFLVDSGGANLPRQADVFPDKEHFGRTFYNQATMSALGIPQIAVVMGSCTAGGAYVPSMADQSIIVRKQGTIFLAGPPLVKAATGEVVSAEDLGGGDLHCR
;
A
#
# COMPACT_ATOMS: atom_id res chain seq x y z
N ILE A 1 -17.31 14.30 -13.57
CA ILE A 1 -17.04 13.37 -12.45
C ILE A 1 -15.54 13.14 -12.45
N GLN A 2 -14.85 13.51 -11.36
CA GLN A 2 -13.42 13.26 -11.20
C GLN A 2 -13.25 11.96 -10.41
N ILE A 3 -12.33 11.10 -10.85
CA ILE A 3 -12.01 9.81 -10.22
C ILE A 3 -10.48 9.75 -10.13
N LEU A 4 -9.95 9.23 -9.04
CA LEU A 4 -8.52 8.98 -8.88
C LEU A 4 -8.23 7.48 -8.99
N LEU A 5 -7.28 7.13 -9.85
CA LEU A 5 -6.83 5.76 -10.07
C LEU A 5 -5.37 5.63 -9.64
N PHE A 6 -5.13 4.79 -8.64
CA PHE A 6 -3.78 4.42 -8.20
C PHE A 6 -3.39 3.09 -8.82
N LEU A 7 -2.41 3.11 -9.72
CA LEU A 7 -1.79 1.91 -10.26
C LEU A 7 -0.56 1.58 -9.39
N VAL A 8 -0.75 0.71 -8.41
CA VAL A 8 0.21 0.49 -7.32
C VAL A 8 1.17 -0.64 -7.66
N ASP A 9 2.45 -0.28 -7.78
CA ASP A 9 3.58 -1.21 -7.86
C ASP A 9 4.84 -0.50 -7.32
N SER A 10 5.04 -0.55 -6.01
CA SER A 10 6.13 0.15 -5.33
C SER A 10 6.73 -0.67 -4.19
N GLY A 11 8.06 -0.80 -4.21
CA GLY A 11 8.83 -1.49 -3.18
C GLY A 11 9.02 -0.72 -1.86
N GLY A 12 8.52 0.52 -1.77
CA GLY A 12 8.62 1.36 -0.57
C GLY A 12 9.40 2.66 -0.79
N ALA A 13 9.93 3.23 0.30
CA ALA A 13 10.62 4.52 0.29
C ALA A 13 12.14 4.39 0.05
N ASN A 14 12.75 5.45 -0.47
CA ASN A 14 14.20 5.57 -0.58
C ASN A 14 14.82 5.81 0.81
N LEU A 15 15.25 4.74 1.48
CA LEU A 15 15.71 4.78 2.88
C LEU A 15 16.86 5.76 3.15
N PRO A 16 17.92 5.86 2.31
CA PRO A 16 18.96 6.89 2.46
C PRO A 16 18.43 8.34 2.52
N ARG A 17 17.26 8.60 1.93
CA ARG A 17 16.61 9.92 1.90
C ARG A 17 15.28 9.93 2.65
N GLN A 18 15.10 9.04 3.62
CA GLN A 18 13.82 8.92 4.34
C GLN A 18 13.34 10.24 4.97
N ALA A 19 14.27 11.10 5.40
CA ALA A 19 13.95 12.39 6.02
C ALA A 19 13.25 13.35 5.03
N ASP A 20 13.54 13.23 3.74
CA ASP A 20 12.91 14.00 2.65
C ASP A 20 11.60 13.37 2.18
N VAL A 21 11.23 12.19 2.69
CA VAL A 21 10.13 11.37 2.15
C VAL A 21 9.06 11.08 3.20
N PHE A 22 9.39 11.02 4.49
CA PHE A 22 8.48 10.50 5.53
C PHE A 22 7.90 11.55 6.49
N PRO A 23 8.70 12.41 7.15
CA PRO A 23 8.24 13.07 8.39
C PRO A 23 7.40 14.34 8.24
N ASP A 24 7.52 15.10 7.15
CA ASP A 24 6.91 16.43 7.05
C ASP A 24 5.45 16.38 6.56
N LYS A 25 4.73 17.50 6.70
CA LYS A 25 3.32 17.63 6.36
C LYS A 25 3.00 17.23 4.91
N GLU A 26 3.86 17.57 3.95
CA GLU A 26 3.66 17.29 2.53
C GLU A 26 4.42 16.03 2.06
N HIS A 27 4.91 15.21 3.00
CA HIS A 27 5.61 13.96 2.72
C HIS A 27 4.63 12.79 2.52
N PHE A 28 5.14 11.55 2.50
CA PHE A 28 4.42 10.35 2.09
C PHE A 28 3.03 10.19 2.74
N GLY A 29 2.88 10.54 4.03
CA GLY A 29 1.60 10.48 4.75
C GLY A 29 0.51 11.41 4.19
N ARG A 30 0.89 12.50 3.49
CA ARG A 30 -0.05 13.43 2.86
C ARG A 30 -0.93 12.76 1.82
N THR A 31 -0.41 11.71 1.17
CA THR A 31 -1.17 10.89 0.21
C THR A 31 -2.45 10.34 0.83
N PHE A 32 -2.37 9.79 2.03
CA PHE A 32 -3.50 9.16 2.73
C PHE A 32 -4.50 10.19 3.26
N TYR A 33 -4.00 11.32 3.77
CA TYR A 33 -4.84 12.46 4.14
C TYR A 33 -5.66 12.93 2.93
N ASN A 34 -5.02 13.10 1.77
CA ASN A 34 -5.69 13.55 0.56
C ASN A 34 -6.71 12.51 0.09
N GLN A 35 -6.34 11.23 0.08
CA GLN A 35 -7.23 10.13 -0.32
C GLN A 35 -8.53 10.12 0.52
N ALA A 36 -8.41 10.16 1.85
CA ALA A 36 -9.56 10.20 2.74
C ALA A 36 -10.41 11.47 2.55
N THR A 37 -9.77 12.64 2.44
CA THR A 37 -10.48 13.91 2.25
C THR A 37 -11.22 13.96 0.92
N MET A 38 -10.61 13.46 -0.17
CA MET A 38 -11.24 13.39 -1.49
C MET A 38 -12.40 12.41 -1.52
N SER A 39 -12.25 11.22 -0.92
CA SER A 39 -13.35 10.25 -0.77
C SER A 39 -14.53 10.87 -0.01
N ALA A 40 -14.28 11.58 1.09
CA ALA A 40 -15.31 12.28 1.86
C ALA A 40 -16.05 13.38 1.07
N LEU A 41 -15.41 13.95 0.04
CA LEU A 41 -16.01 14.91 -0.90
C LEU A 41 -16.74 14.24 -2.07
N GLY A 42 -16.84 12.91 -2.08
CA GLY A 42 -17.49 12.14 -3.12
C GLY A 42 -16.66 11.98 -4.40
N ILE A 43 -15.33 12.15 -4.31
CA ILE A 43 -14.40 11.88 -5.41
C ILE A 43 -13.91 10.43 -5.26
N PRO A 44 -14.33 9.49 -6.12
CA PRO A 44 -14.00 8.08 -5.94
C PRO A 44 -12.49 7.83 -6.01
N GLN A 45 -11.99 7.06 -5.05
CA GLN A 45 -10.61 6.62 -4.91
C GLN A 45 -10.54 5.13 -5.24
N ILE A 46 -9.88 4.77 -6.35
CA ILE A 46 -9.77 3.37 -6.79
C ILE A 46 -8.28 2.98 -6.84
N ALA A 47 -7.94 1.84 -6.25
CA ALA A 47 -6.59 1.28 -6.27
C ALA A 47 -6.53 -0.05 -7.04
N VAL A 48 -5.49 -0.21 -7.84
CA VAL A 48 -5.16 -1.45 -8.56
C VAL A 48 -3.75 -1.86 -8.18
N VAL A 49 -3.62 -2.91 -7.38
CA VAL A 49 -2.34 -3.46 -6.91
C VAL A 49 -1.83 -4.47 -7.93
N MET A 50 -0.81 -4.05 -8.68
CA MET A 50 -0.20 -4.80 -9.77
C MET A 50 1.17 -5.39 -9.41
N GLY A 51 1.65 -5.14 -8.19
CA GLY A 51 2.93 -5.66 -7.71
C GLY A 51 3.10 -5.44 -6.22
N SER A 52 4.29 -5.02 -5.79
CA SER A 52 4.59 -4.85 -4.36
C SER A 52 3.86 -3.64 -3.78
N CYS A 53 3.35 -3.78 -2.56
CA CYS A 53 2.69 -2.72 -1.80
C CYS A 53 2.99 -2.89 -0.30
N THR A 54 4.13 -2.35 0.14
CA THR A 54 4.68 -2.59 1.49
C THR A 54 4.62 -1.38 2.41
N ALA A 55 4.59 -1.62 3.72
CA ALA A 55 4.66 -0.62 4.78
C ALA A 55 3.59 0.46 4.62
N GLY A 56 3.96 1.74 4.67
CA GLY A 56 2.99 2.82 4.49
C GLY A 56 2.27 2.74 3.13
N GLY A 57 2.90 2.19 2.09
CA GLY A 57 2.28 2.02 0.77
C GLY A 57 1.01 1.18 0.81
N ALA A 58 0.91 0.24 1.76
CA ALA A 58 -0.27 -0.60 1.97
C ALA A 58 -1.55 0.21 2.24
N TYR A 59 -1.44 1.45 2.74
CA TYR A 59 -2.60 2.30 2.95
C TYR A 59 -3.24 2.78 1.64
N VAL A 60 -2.51 2.82 0.51
CA VAL A 60 -3.11 3.21 -0.77
C VAL A 60 -4.29 2.30 -1.15
N PRO A 61 -4.14 0.97 -1.23
CA PRO A 61 -5.29 0.09 -1.46
C PRO A 61 -6.22 -0.04 -0.24
N SER A 62 -5.72 0.01 1.00
CA SER A 62 -6.58 -0.15 2.18
C SER A 62 -7.47 1.06 2.47
N MET A 63 -7.14 2.26 1.97
CA MET A 63 -7.95 3.48 2.12
C MET A 63 -8.68 3.88 0.83
N ALA A 64 -8.63 3.04 -0.21
CA ALA A 64 -9.39 3.26 -1.43
C ALA A 64 -10.86 2.85 -1.21
N ASP A 65 -11.79 3.53 -1.89
CA ASP A 65 -13.20 3.16 -1.89
C ASP A 65 -13.41 1.79 -2.56
N GLN A 66 -12.58 1.48 -3.57
CA GLN A 66 -12.48 0.17 -4.20
C GLN A 66 -11.02 -0.21 -4.42
N SER A 67 -10.69 -1.46 -4.11
CA SER A 67 -9.35 -2.03 -4.31
C SER A 67 -9.43 -3.29 -5.15
N ILE A 68 -8.53 -3.39 -6.13
CA ILE A 68 -8.34 -4.53 -7.02
C ILE A 68 -6.90 -5.01 -6.85
N ILE A 69 -6.69 -6.32 -6.80
CA ILE A 69 -5.36 -6.92 -6.68
C ILE A 69 -5.18 -8.01 -7.74
N VAL A 70 -4.03 -7.99 -8.42
CA VAL A 70 -3.69 -9.05 -9.38
C VAL A 70 -3.24 -10.29 -8.61
N ARG A 71 -4.06 -11.34 -8.62
CA ARG A 71 -3.77 -12.62 -7.96
C ARG A 71 -2.41 -13.19 -8.40
N LYS A 72 -1.64 -13.77 -7.45
CA LYS A 72 -0.29 -14.33 -7.66
C LYS A 72 0.74 -13.33 -8.20
N GLN A 73 0.53 -12.04 -7.95
CA GLN A 73 1.44 -10.97 -8.38
C GLN A 73 1.43 -9.79 -7.42
N GLY A 74 0.25 -9.23 -7.16
CA GLY A 74 0.05 -8.16 -6.19
C GLY A 74 0.22 -8.68 -4.76
N THR A 75 0.92 -7.92 -3.93
CA THR A 75 1.09 -8.23 -2.50
C THR A 75 0.91 -6.96 -1.65
N ILE A 76 0.21 -7.07 -0.52
CA ILE A 76 -0.07 -5.97 0.41
C ILE A 76 0.29 -6.40 1.83
N PHE A 77 1.14 -5.64 2.51
CA PHE A 77 1.46 -5.87 3.93
C PHE A 77 2.08 -4.62 4.58
N LEU A 78 1.81 -4.40 5.88
CA LEU A 78 2.50 -3.35 6.65
C LEU A 78 3.95 -3.72 6.98
N ALA A 79 4.23 -5.02 7.16
CA ALA A 79 5.56 -5.55 7.39
C ALA A 79 5.79 -6.69 6.39
N GLY A 80 6.70 -6.49 5.44
CA GLY A 80 7.03 -7.54 4.48
C GLY A 80 7.79 -8.71 5.11
N PRO A 81 7.98 -9.82 4.37
CA PRO A 81 8.63 -11.02 4.89
C PRO A 81 9.99 -10.79 5.58
N PRO A 82 10.88 -9.89 5.10
CA PRO A 82 12.13 -9.59 5.80
C PRO A 82 11.91 -9.03 7.22
N LEU A 83 10.89 -8.20 7.42
CA LEU A 83 10.61 -7.59 8.72
C LEU A 83 9.91 -8.57 9.66
N VAL A 84 8.99 -9.41 9.14
CA VAL A 84 8.39 -10.51 9.91
C VAL A 84 9.48 -11.44 10.43
N LYS A 85 10.39 -11.89 9.55
CA LYS A 85 11.53 -12.74 9.94
C LYS A 85 12.43 -12.07 10.97
N ALA A 86 12.75 -10.79 10.80
CA ALA A 86 13.61 -10.08 11.75
C ALA A 86 12.98 -9.93 13.14
N ALA A 87 11.65 -9.77 13.21
CA ALA A 87 10.94 -9.54 14.46
C ALA A 87 10.58 -10.85 15.19
N THR A 88 10.19 -11.90 14.47
CA THR A 88 9.62 -13.13 15.06
C THR A 88 10.40 -14.40 14.75
N GLY A 89 11.32 -14.37 13.77
CA GLY A 89 11.99 -15.56 13.23
C GLY A 89 11.14 -16.35 12.23
N GLU A 90 9.88 -15.97 12.01
CA GLU A 90 8.99 -16.65 11.07
C GLU A 90 9.46 -16.47 9.62
N VAL A 91 9.41 -17.55 8.83
CA VAL A 91 9.73 -17.54 7.41
C VAL A 91 8.44 -17.79 6.64
N VAL A 92 7.97 -16.76 5.95
CA VAL A 92 6.72 -16.76 5.18
C VAL A 92 6.98 -16.15 3.80
N SER A 93 6.27 -16.62 2.76
CA SER A 93 6.38 -16.05 1.42
C SER A 93 5.56 -14.74 1.31
N ALA A 94 5.85 -13.92 0.30
CA ALA A 94 5.07 -12.68 0.08
C ALA A 94 3.61 -12.97 -0.30
N GLU A 95 3.36 -14.04 -1.07
CA GLU A 95 2.00 -14.45 -1.46
C GLU A 95 1.23 -14.99 -0.24
N ASP A 96 1.86 -15.78 0.62
CA ASP A 96 1.21 -16.31 1.83
C ASP A 96 0.96 -15.22 2.88
N LEU A 97 1.85 -14.22 2.96
CA LEU A 97 1.74 -13.13 3.93
C LEU A 97 0.73 -12.05 3.51
N GLY A 98 0.52 -11.84 2.20
CA GLY A 98 -0.26 -10.71 1.73
C GLY A 98 -0.65 -10.75 0.26
N GLY A 99 -0.74 -11.93 -0.36
CA GLY A 99 -1.13 -12.10 -1.75
C GLY A 99 -2.61 -11.80 -2.02
N GLY A 100 -2.99 -11.80 -3.30
CA GLY A 100 -4.36 -11.48 -3.73
C GLY A 100 -5.42 -12.44 -3.18
N ASP A 101 -5.10 -13.73 -3.07
CA ASP A 101 -6.02 -14.70 -2.48
C ASP A 101 -6.27 -14.47 -0.99
N LEU A 102 -5.29 -13.93 -0.25
CA LEU A 102 -5.45 -13.66 1.18
C LEU A 102 -6.39 -12.47 1.43
N HIS A 103 -6.23 -11.40 0.66
CA HIS A 103 -6.97 -10.14 0.85
C HIS A 103 -8.36 -10.10 0.20
N CYS A 104 -8.69 -11.06 -0.68
CA CYS A 104 -9.95 -11.07 -1.43
C CYS A 104 -10.87 -12.27 -1.14
N ARG A 105 -10.59 -13.04 -0.08
CA ARG A 105 -11.45 -14.15 0.37
C ARG A 105 -12.48 -13.71 1.39
#